data_AF-A0A7W0SDV3-F1
#
_entry.id   AF-A0A7W0SDV3-F1
#
_cell.length_a   1.000
_cell.length_b   1.000
_cell.length_c   1.000
_cell.angle_alpha   90.00
_cell.angle_beta   90.00
_cell.angle_gamma   90.00
#
_symmetry.space_group_name_H-M   'P 1'
#
loop_
_entity.id
_entity.type
_entity.pdbx_description
1 polymer ?
#
loop_
_entity_poly.entity_id
_entity_poly.type
_entity_poly.pdbx_seq_one_letter_code
_entity_poly.pdbx_strand_id
1 'polypeptide(L)'
;MATKATKQTPAEKLLDLIGPVDRYHDHAANGDFGMPARMTMEDYLEPVAYAGPASRLGPLEKVHAFWFAGMSCDGCTVSVTGAQAPSIESLLLGAHPGLPRVILHHPVVNIESGPAYLRAHEDAIKGELDAPYVIILEGSISDETIAHPVGGYWS
;
A
#
# COMPACT_ATOMS: atom_id res chain seq x y z
N MET A 1 -35.75 -4.42 20.63
CA MET A 1 -34.82 -5.51 20.99
C MET A 1 -33.43 -5.03 20.59
N ALA A 2 -32.59 -4.62 21.55
CA ALA A 2 -31.21 -4.24 21.25
C ALA A 2 -30.43 -5.52 20.97
N THR A 3 -30.00 -5.70 19.72
CA THR A 3 -29.12 -6.81 19.33
C THR A 3 -27.83 -6.68 20.12
N LYS A 4 -27.54 -7.68 20.95
CA LYS A 4 -26.36 -7.75 21.79
C LYS A 4 -25.14 -7.68 20.86
N ALA A 5 -24.42 -6.56 20.86
CA ALA A 5 -23.24 -6.38 20.02
C ALA A 5 -22.25 -7.54 20.27
N THR A 6 -21.84 -8.22 19.20
CA THR A 6 -20.82 -9.26 19.25
C THR A 6 -19.52 -8.66 19.78
N LYS A 7 -18.87 -9.33 20.73
CA LYS A 7 -17.65 -8.82 21.40
C LYS A 7 -16.41 -8.69 20.49
N GLN A 8 -16.40 -9.36 19.33
CA GLN A 8 -15.34 -9.28 18.32
C GLN A 8 -15.93 -8.86 16.97
N THR A 9 -15.18 -8.00 16.27
CA THR A 9 -15.42 -7.58 14.89
C THR A 9 -15.19 -8.73 13.91
N PRO A 10 -15.77 -8.69 12.70
CA PRO A 10 -15.45 -9.68 11.65
C PRO A 10 -13.95 -9.75 11.34
N ALA A 11 -13.23 -8.62 11.36
CA ALA A 11 -11.79 -8.57 11.14
C ALA A 11 -11.00 -9.32 12.22
N GLU A 12 -11.33 -9.12 13.51
CA GLU A 12 -10.68 -9.86 14.61
C GLU A 12 -10.92 -11.37 14.50
N LYS A 13 -12.15 -11.78 14.15
CA LYS A 13 -12.44 -13.20 13.92
C LYS A 13 -11.65 -13.77 12.75
N LEU A 14 -11.51 -13.00 11.67
CA LEU A 14 -10.72 -13.41 10.52
C LEU A 14 -9.25 -13.58 10.90
N LEU A 15 -8.68 -12.63 11.65
CA LEU A 15 -7.31 -12.72 12.16
C LEU A 15 -7.09 -13.98 13.01
N ASP A 16 -8.05 -14.31 13.89
CA ASP A 16 -8.01 -15.54 14.68
C ASP A 16 -8.08 -16.81 13.80
N LEU A 17 -8.78 -16.76 12.66
CA LEU A 17 -8.93 -17.88 11.72
C LEU A 17 -7.70 -18.09 10.83
N ILE A 18 -7.11 -17.00 10.31
CA ILE A 18 -6.01 -17.07 9.34
C ILE A 18 -4.63 -17.17 10.02
N GLY A 19 -4.53 -16.73 11.28
CA GLY A 19 -3.26 -16.68 11.99
C GLY A 19 -2.33 -15.56 11.49
N PRO A 20 -1.10 -15.48 12.03
CA PRO A 20 -0.13 -14.48 11.60
C PRO A 20 0.37 -14.76 10.16
N VAL A 21 0.76 -13.71 9.46
CA VAL A 21 1.52 -13.86 8.20
C VAL A 21 2.92 -14.35 8.56
N ASP A 22 3.23 -15.58 8.17
CA ASP A 22 4.51 -16.26 8.48
C ASP A 22 5.31 -16.64 7.22
N ARG A 23 4.76 -16.36 6.04
CA ARG A 23 5.37 -16.65 4.74
C ARG A 23 5.65 -15.35 4.01
N TYR A 24 6.89 -15.24 3.55
CA TYR A 24 7.42 -14.09 2.82
C TYR A 24 8.15 -14.57 1.57
N HIS A 25 8.27 -13.71 0.57
CA HIS A 25 9.01 -14.02 -0.63
C HIS A 25 10.52 -14.00 -0.37
N ASP A 26 11.25 -14.94 -0.99
CA ASP A 26 12.71 -14.88 -1.04
C ASP A 26 13.13 -13.90 -2.14
N HIS A 27 13.25 -12.62 -1.77
CA HIS A 27 13.64 -11.54 -2.68
C HIS A 27 15.04 -11.74 -3.28
N ALA A 28 15.94 -12.45 -2.57
CA ALA A 28 17.27 -12.76 -3.10
C ALA A 28 17.20 -13.81 -4.22
N ALA A 29 16.37 -14.83 -4.05
CA ALA A 29 16.12 -15.83 -5.10
C ALA A 29 15.32 -15.27 -6.28
N ASN A 30 14.39 -14.33 -6.04
CA ASN A 30 13.56 -13.72 -7.09
C ASN A 30 14.36 -12.78 -8.02
N GLY A 31 15.46 -12.19 -7.53
CA GLY A 31 16.26 -11.24 -8.30
C GLY A 31 15.41 -10.07 -8.81
N ASP A 32 15.48 -9.80 -10.12
CA ASP A 32 14.75 -8.69 -10.76
C ASP A 32 13.32 -9.08 -11.21
N PHE A 33 12.82 -10.26 -10.85
CA PHE A 33 11.48 -10.69 -11.28
C PHE A 33 10.40 -9.72 -10.78
N GLY A 34 9.63 -9.16 -11.71
CA GLY A 34 8.62 -8.15 -11.41
C GLY A 34 9.14 -6.71 -11.43
N MET A 35 10.42 -6.46 -11.70
CA MET A 35 10.99 -5.10 -11.86
C MET A 35 11.45 -4.88 -13.31
N PRO A 36 10.59 -4.41 -14.23
CA PRO A 36 10.94 -4.29 -15.65
C PRO A 36 12.14 -3.38 -15.94
N ALA A 37 12.39 -2.40 -15.06
CA ALA A 37 13.53 -1.47 -15.15
C ALA A 37 14.65 -1.76 -14.13
N ARG A 38 14.62 -2.91 -13.41
CA ARG A 38 15.50 -3.19 -12.25
C ARG A 38 15.45 -2.09 -11.17
N MET A 39 14.32 -1.42 -11.09
CA MET A 39 14.07 -0.28 -10.22
C MET A 39 12.64 -0.38 -9.73
N THR A 40 12.41 -0.02 -8.48
CA THR A 40 11.06 0.26 -7.97
C THR A 40 10.59 1.62 -8.48
N MET A 41 9.30 1.92 -8.36
CA MET A 41 8.76 3.25 -8.62
C MET A 41 9.46 4.32 -7.77
N GLU A 42 9.81 4.01 -6.52
CA GLU A 42 10.55 4.93 -5.67
C GLU A 42 11.94 5.24 -6.24
N ASP A 43 12.71 4.19 -6.58
CA ASP A 43 14.05 4.33 -7.18
C ASP A 43 14.01 5.13 -8.49
N TYR A 44 12.96 4.91 -9.30
CA TYR A 44 12.77 5.61 -10.57
C TYR A 44 12.53 7.11 -10.39
N LEU A 45 11.79 7.50 -9.36
CA LEU A 45 11.41 8.89 -9.10
C LEU A 45 12.45 9.64 -8.24
N GLU A 46 13.27 8.93 -7.47
CA GLU A 46 14.28 9.53 -6.57
C GLU A 46 15.16 10.60 -7.25
N PRO A 47 15.75 10.38 -8.44
CA PRO A 47 16.66 11.34 -9.06
C PRO A 47 16.00 12.65 -9.48
N VAL A 48 14.67 12.68 -9.57
CA VAL A 48 13.87 13.83 -10.03
C VAL A 48 12.92 14.35 -8.95
N ALA A 49 12.98 13.82 -7.73
CA ALA A 49 12.18 14.28 -6.62
C ALA A 49 12.62 15.69 -6.18
N TYR A 50 11.64 16.56 -5.93
CA TYR A 50 11.83 17.93 -5.43
C TYR A 50 11.92 18.01 -3.90
N ALA A 51 11.66 16.89 -3.21
CA ALA A 51 11.78 16.80 -1.77
C ALA A 51 13.24 16.91 -1.36
N GLY A 52 13.56 17.90 -0.52
CA GLY A 52 14.91 18.14 -0.02
C GLY A 52 14.91 19.05 1.20
N PRO A 53 16.09 19.39 1.76
CA PRO A 53 16.18 20.19 2.99
C PRO A 53 15.44 21.54 2.93
N ALA A 54 15.29 22.11 1.73
CA ALA A 54 14.59 23.39 1.52
C ALA A 54 13.06 23.27 1.49
N SER A 55 12.50 22.12 1.12
CA SER A 55 11.04 21.88 1.05
C SER A 55 10.51 21.12 2.28
N ARG A 56 11.40 20.49 3.06
CA ARG A 56 11.10 19.78 4.32
C ARG A 56 10.88 20.75 5.47
N LEU A 57 9.65 21.25 5.60
CA LEU A 57 9.25 22.07 6.76
C LEU A 57 8.71 21.24 7.94
N GLY A 58 8.42 19.95 7.72
CA GLY A 58 7.87 19.03 8.72
C GLY A 58 8.86 17.96 9.20
N PRO A 59 8.50 17.17 10.23
CA PRO A 59 9.37 16.13 10.78
C PRO A 59 9.57 14.96 9.81
N LEU A 60 8.61 14.72 8.92
CA LEU A 60 8.63 13.60 7.96
C LEU A 60 9.18 14.06 6.61
N GLU A 61 10.08 13.26 6.05
CA GLU A 61 10.61 13.44 4.70
C GLU A 61 9.69 12.82 3.65
N LYS A 62 9.29 11.57 3.93
CA LYS A 62 8.42 10.78 3.08
C LYS A 62 7.43 9.98 3.93
N VAL A 63 6.39 9.49 3.27
CA VAL A 63 5.39 8.58 3.83
C VAL A 63 5.03 7.54 2.78
N HIS A 64 5.00 6.27 3.15
CA HIS A 64 4.50 5.21 2.27
C HIS A 64 2.97 5.18 2.30
N ALA A 65 2.34 5.18 1.14
CA ALA A 65 0.90 5.05 0.99
C ALA A 65 0.58 3.68 0.40
N PHE A 66 0.19 2.73 1.25
CA PHE A 66 -0.24 1.40 0.83
C PHE A 66 -1.69 1.45 0.39
N TRP A 67 -1.94 1.23 -0.89
CA TRP A 67 -3.27 1.28 -1.50
C TRP A 67 -3.75 -0.13 -1.81
N PHE A 68 -4.72 -0.62 -1.03
CA PHE A 68 -5.34 -1.92 -1.24
C PHE A 68 -6.68 -1.78 -1.93
N ALA A 69 -6.84 -2.47 -3.06
CA ALA A 69 -8.11 -2.61 -3.76
C ALA A 69 -8.75 -3.95 -3.36
N GLY A 70 -9.88 -3.89 -2.63
CA GLY A 70 -10.70 -5.06 -2.28
C GLY A 70 -11.71 -5.37 -3.38
N MET A 71 -13.01 -5.42 -3.03
CA MET A 71 -14.10 -5.47 -4.01
C MET A 71 -14.27 -4.09 -4.66
N SER A 72 -13.32 -3.76 -5.54
CA SER A 72 -13.12 -2.47 -6.19
C SER A 72 -13.50 -2.53 -7.68
N CYS A 73 -13.85 -1.38 -8.24
CA CYS A 73 -13.92 -1.15 -9.68
C CYS A 73 -12.79 -0.23 -10.19
N ASP A 74 -11.85 0.09 -9.30
CA ASP A 74 -10.72 1.00 -9.48
C ASP A 74 -11.11 2.43 -9.90
N GLY A 75 -12.36 2.80 -9.64
CA GLY A 75 -12.89 4.14 -9.92
C GLY A 75 -12.28 5.22 -9.03
N CYS A 76 -11.87 4.91 -7.80
CA CYS A 76 -11.18 5.88 -6.94
C CYS A 76 -9.75 6.10 -7.44
N THR A 77 -9.08 5.03 -7.90
CA THR A 77 -7.79 5.12 -8.61
C THR A 77 -7.90 6.06 -9.82
N VAL A 78 -8.88 5.84 -10.70
CA VAL A 78 -9.11 6.69 -11.88
C VAL A 78 -9.41 8.14 -11.47
N SER A 79 -10.19 8.34 -10.41
CA SER A 79 -10.50 9.69 -9.93
C SER A 79 -9.27 10.42 -9.38
N VAL A 80 -8.41 9.75 -8.62
CA VAL A 80 -7.24 10.39 -7.99
C VAL A 80 -6.14 10.66 -9.01
N THR A 81 -5.94 9.80 -9.99
CA THR A 81 -5.00 10.05 -11.09
C THR A 81 -5.45 11.24 -11.97
N GLY A 82 -6.75 11.56 -11.98
CA GLY A 82 -7.29 12.77 -12.61
C GLY A 82 -7.18 14.06 -11.79
N ALA A 83 -6.69 14.01 -10.53
CA ALA A 83 -6.59 15.18 -9.67
C ALA A 83 -5.57 16.21 -10.20
N GLN A 84 -5.83 17.51 -10.01
CA GLN A 84 -4.97 18.59 -10.51
C GLN A 84 -4.53 19.58 -9.41
N ALA A 85 -5.13 19.52 -8.22
CA ALA A 85 -4.90 20.50 -7.15
C ALA A 85 -4.96 19.87 -5.74
N PRO A 86 -3.91 19.15 -5.30
CA PRO A 86 -2.67 18.83 -6.03
C PRO A 86 -2.86 17.65 -7.00
N SER A 87 -1.96 17.50 -7.99
CA SER A 87 -1.90 16.29 -8.82
C SER A 87 -1.18 15.16 -8.09
N ILE A 88 -1.45 13.90 -8.45
CA ILE A 88 -0.78 12.76 -7.83
C ILE A 88 0.73 12.81 -8.07
N GLU A 89 1.17 13.15 -9.29
CA GLU A 89 2.59 13.26 -9.65
C GLU A 89 3.30 14.30 -8.80
N SER A 90 2.64 15.43 -8.51
CA SER A 90 3.21 16.47 -7.66
C SER A 90 3.42 16.01 -6.21
N LEU A 91 2.59 15.07 -5.72
CA LEU A 91 2.77 14.43 -4.41
C LEU A 91 3.89 13.38 -4.44
N LEU A 92 3.95 12.56 -5.50
CA LEU A 92 5.00 11.55 -5.70
C LEU A 92 6.39 12.17 -5.87
N LEU A 93 6.46 13.34 -6.50
CA LEU A 93 7.70 14.10 -6.67
C LEU A 93 8.01 15.00 -5.46
N GLY A 94 7.12 15.11 -4.47
CA GLY A 94 7.33 15.98 -3.30
C GLY A 94 7.43 17.47 -3.65
N ALA A 95 6.65 17.94 -4.62
CA ALA A 95 6.71 19.31 -5.13
C ALA A 95 6.09 20.37 -4.21
N HIS A 96 5.38 19.95 -3.14
CA HIS A 96 4.65 20.84 -2.26
C HIS A 96 5.39 21.08 -0.94
N PRO A 97 5.80 22.32 -0.63
CA PRO A 97 6.49 22.64 0.60
C PRO A 97 5.65 22.28 1.84
N GLY A 98 6.30 21.69 2.85
CA GLY A 98 5.65 21.33 4.11
C GLY A 98 4.80 20.07 4.08
N LEU A 99 4.70 19.37 2.95
CA LEU A 99 4.15 18.02 2.87
C LEU A 99 5.29 16.99 2.71
N PRO A 100 5.21 15.81 3.35
CA PRO A 100 6.13 14.72 3.04
C PRO A 100 5.89 14.23 1.61
N ARG A 101 6.95 13.75 0.95
CA ARG A 101 6.83 13.04 -0.33
C ARG A 101 6.01 11.77 -0.15
N VAL A 102 5.11 11.49 -1.08
CA VAL A 102 4.32 10.25 -1.06
C VAL A 102 5.07 9.17 -1.82
N ILE A 103 5.35 8.04 -1.16
CA ILE A 103 5.82 6.81 -1.82
C ILE A 103 4.61 5.91 -1.99
N LEU A 104 4.09 5.82 -3.21
CA LEU A 104 2.84 5.11 -3.49
C LEU A 104 3.11 3.63 -3.76
N HIS A 105 2.36 2.78 -3.06
CA HIS A 105 2.29 1.34 -3.31
C HIS A 105 0.89 1.01 -3.79
N HIS A 106 0.70 0.97 -5.09
CA HIS A 106 -0.62 0.85 -5.70
C HIS A 106 -0.63 -0.20 -6.83
N PRO A 107 -1.56 -1.17 -6.80
CA PRO A 107 -1.54 -2.32 -7.72
C PRO A 107 -1.76 -1.98 -9.20
N VAL A 108 -2.26 -0.79 -9.53
CA VAL A 108 -2.61 -0.39 -10.90
C VAL A 108 -1.49 0.42 -11.57
N VAL A 109 -0.76 1.24 -10.79
CA VAL A 109 0.15 2.26 -11.35
C VAL A 109 1.62 2.03 -11.01
N ASN A 110 1.96 1.15 -10.05
CA ASN A 110 3.35 0.88 -9.71
C ASN A 110 4.12 0.23 -10.88
N ILE A 111 5.42 0.49 -10.95
CA ILE A 111 6.31 -0.07 -11.98
C ILE A 111 6.58 -1.54 -11.68
N GLU A 112 6.86 -1.83 -10.41
CA GLU A 112 7.09 -3.18 -9.93
C GLU A 112 5.79 -3.99 -9.78
N SER A 113 5.91 -5.31 -9.92
CA SER A 113 4.79 -6.25 -9.87
C SER A 113 5.19 -7.55 -9.16
N GLY A 114 4.20 -8.38 -8.81
CA GLY A 114 4.45 -9.69 -8.19
C GLY A 114 5.23 -9.59 -6.88
N PRO A 115 6.23 -10.48 -6.65
CA PRO A 115 7.03 -10.47 -5.42
C PRO A 115 7.74 -9.14 -5.17
N ALA A 116 8.25 -8.47 -6.21
CA ALA A 116 8.94 -7.19 -6.08
C ALA A 116 8.00 -6.09 -5.53
N TYR A 117 6.75 -6.06 -5.99
CA TYR A 117 5.72 -5.17 -5.45
C TYR A 117 5.41 -5.43 -3.98
N LEU A 118 5.39 -6.70 -3.57
CA LEU A 118 5.09 -7.07 -2.19
C LEU A 118 6.24 -6.79 -1.22
N ARG A 119 7.47 -6.51 -1.69
CA ARG A 119 8.63 -6.27 -0.82
C ARG A 119 8.36 -5.21 0.25
N ALA A 120 7.91 -4.01 -0.13
CA ALA A 120 7.62 -2.95 0.84
C ALA A 120 6.47 -3.31 1.79
N HIS A 121 5.51 -4.12 1.35
CA HIS A 121 4.43 -4.61 2.19
C HIS A 121 4.95 -5.57 3.27
N GLU A 122 5.84 -6.47 2.88
CA GLU A 122 6.51 -7.40 3.80
C GLU A 122 7.41 -6.66 4.79
N ASP A 123 8.17 -5.66 4.32
CA ASP A 123 9.01 -4.81 5.16
C ASP A 123 8.16 -4.03 6.16
N ALA A 124 6.97 -3.54 5.77
CA ALA A 124 6.02 -2.90 6.68
C ALA A 124 5.50 -3.87 7.76
N ILE A 125 5.16 -5.11 7.40
CA ILE A 125 4.72 -6.15 8.36
C ILE A 125 5.84 -6.49 9.35
N LYS A 126 7.09 -6.55 8.88
CA LYS A 126 8.27 -6.84 9.72
C LYS A 126 8.72 -5.64 10.56
N GLY A 127 8.20 -4.44 10.29
CA GLY A 127 8.65 -3.20 10.94
C GLY A 127 10.02 -2.73 10.45
N GLU A 128 10.41 -3.11 9.24
CA GLU A 128 11.70 -2.80 8.60
C GLU A 128 11.60 -1.64 7.60
N LEU A 129 10.40 -1.09 7.39
CA LEU A 129 10.16 0.06 6.51
C LEU A 129 10.93 1.30 7.00
N ASP A 130 11.54 2.03 6.07
CA ASP A 130 12.45 3.14 6.41
C ASP A 130 11.73 4.47 6.71
N ALA A 131 10.41 4.53 6.49
CA ALA A 131 9.56 5.66 6.83
C ALA A 131 8.17 5.23 7.32
N PRO A 132 7.41 6.11 7.98
CA PRO A 132 6.02 5.82 8.35
C PRO A 132 5.14 5.54 7.14
N TYR A 133 4.01 4.87 7.38
CA TYR A 133 3.06 4.55 6.34
C TYR A 133 1.62 4.88 6.72
N VAL A 134 0.80 5.02 5.70
CA VAL A 134 -0.66 5.10 5.76
C VAL A 134 -1.27 3.98 4.93
N ILE A 135 -2.47 3.55 5.32
CA ILE A 135 -3.23 2.54 4.60
C ILE A 135 -4.43 3.20 3.94
N ILE A 136 -4.59 2.96 2.66
CA ILE A 136 -5.71 3.40 1.83
C ILE A 136 -6.46 2.15 1.38
N LEU A 137 -7.76 2.12 1.64
CA LEU A 137 -8.63 1.00 1.28
C LEU A 137 -9.61 1.49 0.20
N GLU A 138 -9.51 0.89 -0.99
CA GLU A 138 -10.42 1.11 -2.11
C GLU A 138 -11.34 -0.10 -2.27
N GLY A 139 -12.63 0.17 -2.48
CA GLY A 139 -13.65 -0.86 -2.57
C GLY A 139 -14.10 -1.36 -1.19
N SER A 140 -15.00 -2.34 -1.21
CA SER A 140 -15.53 -2.93 0.02
C SER A 140 -14.66 -4.10 0.50
N ILE A 141 -14.66 -4.33 1.82
CA ILE A 141 -14.01 -5.48 2.44
C ILE A 141 -15.02 -6.63 2.47
N SER A 142 -14.69 -7.72 1.78
CA SER A 142 -15.51 -8.94 1.77
C SER A 142 -15.49 -9.64 3.13
N ASP A 143 -16.60 -10.28 3.48
CA ASP A 143 -16.64 -11.14 4.67
C ASP A 143 -15.98 -12.48 4.37
N GLU A 144 -14.69 -12.61 4.69
CA GLU A 144 -13.95 -13.86 4.51
C GLU A 144 -14.30 -14.92 5.57
N THR A 145 -15.01 -14.56 6.65
CA THR A 145 -15.38 -15.52 7.70
C THR A 145 -16.38 -16.58 7.20
N ILE A 146 -17.05 -16.32 6.08
CA ILE A 146 -17.96 -17.26 5.41
C ILE A 146 -17.28 -18.08 4.30
N ALA A 147 -16.21 -17.56 3.67
CA ALA A 147 -15.53 -18.24 2.55
C ALA A 147 -14.35 -19.11 3.03
N HIS A 148 -13.62 -18.63 4.03
CA HIS A 148 -12.46 -19.34 4.57
C HIS A 148 -12.76 -20.78 5.05
N PRO A 149 -13.88 -21.07 5.76
CA PRO A 149 -14.17 -22.43 6.24
C PRO A 149 -14.39 -23.47 5.13
N VAL A 150 -14.75 -23.02 3.92
CA VAL A 150 -14.92 -23.89 2.74
C VAL A 150 -13.68 -23.91 1.84
N GLY A 151 -12.57 -23.29 2.28
CA GLY A 151 -11.30 -23.24 1.57
C GLY A 151 -11.26 -22.24 0.40
N GLY A 152 -12.19 -21.29 0.35
CA GLY A 152 -12.24 -20.23 -0.65
C GLY A 152 -11.80 -18.87 -0.12
N TYR A 153 -11.78 -17.89 -1.02
CA TYR A 153 -11.58 -16.46 -0.74
C TYR A 153 -12.45 -15.63 -1.71
N TRP A 154 -12.85 -14.43 -1.32
CA TRP A 154 -13.57 -13.52 -2.22
C TRP A 154 -12.63 -12.63 -3.02
N SER A 155 -11.57 -12.14 -2.38
CA SER A 155 -10.59 -11.21 -2.95
C SER A 155 -9.20 -11.47 -2.40
#